data_AF-A0A930U9W0-F1
#
_entry.id   AF-A0A930U9W0-F1
#
_cell.length_a   1.000
_cell.length_b   1.000
_cell.length_c   1.000
_cell.angle_alpha   90.00
_cell.angle_beta   90.00
_cell.angle_gamma   90.00
#
_symmetry.space_group_name_H-M   'P 1'
#
loop_
_entity.id
_entity.type
_entity.pdbx_description
1 polymer ?
#
loop_
_entity_poly.entity_id
_entity_poly.type
_entity_poly.pdbx_seq_one_letter_code
_entity_poly.pdbx_strand_id
1 'polypeptide(L)'
;MADPIRYVISELGRNVLEHSQSQVGGFVCAQYFRDKKRIAIGMADAGIGIPSAIRRSHTFTSEAEALKLALTPGISGATPKIGGNDTNAGAGLFFIRSIAKVSGNFFVIYSGGTQYKLLRRQDNPNFLFTDPLMESHRVVNDLPKWQGTAIGIDITVDDKVEFAALLERIRNSYSIGVKARRKDYYKKVRFT
;
A
#
# COMPACT_ATOMS: atom_id res chain seq x y z
N MET A 1 -11.65 -9.22 18.29
CA MET A 1 -10.25 -8.74 18.26
C MET A 1 -9.68 -8.92 16.85
N ALA A 2 -9.90 -7.95 15.96
CA ALA A 2 -9.02 -7.80 14.81
C ALA A 2 -8.85 -6.30 14.59
N ASP A 3 -8.21 -5.71 15.60
CA ASP A 3 -7.72 -4.34 15.65
C ASP A 3 -7.01 -3.95 14.35
N PRO A 4 -7.05 -2.68 13.93
CA PRO A 4 -6.31 -2.16 12.78
C PRO A 4 -4.85 -2.63 12.70
N ILE A 5 -4.23 -2.76 13.87
CA ILE A 5 -2.87 -3.27 14.07
C ILE A 5 -2.71 -4.69 13.50
N ARG A 6 -3.63 -5.60 13.83
CA ARG A 6 -3.57 -7.00 13.37
C ARG A 6 -3.70 -7.07 11.86
N TYR A 7 -4.61 -6.28 11.28
CA TYR A 7 -4.77 -6.20 9.83
C TYR A 7 -3.48 -5.72 9.17
N VAL A 8 -2.95 -4.56 9.58
CA VAL A 8 -1.73 -3.98 9.01
C VAL A 8 -0.54 -4.93 9.13
N ILE A 9 -0.29 -5.51 10.31
CA ILE A 9 0.82 -6.45 10.52
C ILE A 9 0.64 -7.69 9.64
N SER A 10 -0.58 -8.21 9.50
CA SER A 10 -0.85 -9.40 8.70
C SER A 10 -0.66 -9.14 7.20
N GLU A 11 -1.12 -8.00 6.69
CA GLU A 11 -0.93 -7.61 5.29
C GLU A 11 0.54 -7.34 4.96
N LEU A 12 1.26 -6.63 5.84
CA LEU A 12 2.69 -6.39 5.66
C LEU A 12 3.48 -7.72 5.76
N GLY A 13 3.13 -8.58 6.72
CA GLY A 13 3.75 -9.89 6.88
C GLY A 13 3.54 -10.79 5.66
N ARG A 14 2.34 -10.81 5.07
CA ARG A 14 2.08 -11.53 3.81
C ARG A 14 2.91 -10.98 2.65
N ASN A 15 3.05 -9.65 2.52
CA ASN A 15 3.93 -9.08 1.50
C ASN A 15 5.37 -9.57 1.64
N VAL A 16 5.88 -9.66 2.87
CA VAL A 16 7.22 -10.22 3.11
C VAL A 16 7.26 -11.70 2.76
N LEU A 17 6.40 -12.52 3.39
CA LEU A 17 6.48 -13.98 3.30
C LEU A 17 6.14 -14.51 1.90
N GLU A 18 5.20 -13.90 1.20
CA GLU A 18 4.68 -14.40 -0.08
C GLU A 18 5.25 -13.69 -1.30
N HIS A 19 5.76 -12.46 -1.15
CA HIS A 19 6.12 -11.63 -2.31
C HIS A 19 7.56 -11.13 -2.31
N SER A 20 8.23 -11.01 -1.15
CA SER A 20 9.60 -10.46 -1.09
C SER A 20 10.65 -11.40 -1.68
N GLN A 21 10.45 -12.72 -1.59
CA GLN A 21 11.47 -13.73 -1.89
C GLN A 21 12.76 -13.57 -1.07
N SER A 22 12.69 -12.90 0.08
CA SER A 22 13.85 -12.71 0.96
C SER A 22 14.22 -14.02 1.66
N GLN A 23 15.51 -14.38 1.60
CA GLN A 23 16.04 -15.58 2.28
C GLN A 23 16.15 -15.40 3.81
N VAL A 24 16.20 -14.15 4.27
CA VAL A 24 16.29 -13.81 5.71
C VAL A 24 14.93 -13.46 6.30
N GLY A 25 13.86 -13.50 5.51
CA GLY A 25 12.53 -13.08 5.90
C GLY A 25 12.41 -11.55 6.02
N GLY A 26 11.73 -11.08 7.05
CA GLY A 26 11.53 -9.66 7.30
C GLY A 26 11.72 -9.27 8.76
N PHE A 27 12.05 -8.01 8.95
CA PHE A 27 12.24 -7.36 10.23
C PHE A 27 11.00 -6.54 10.55
N VAL A 28 10.51 -6.63 11.78
CA VAL A 28 9.40 -5.83 12.27
C VAL A 28 9.81 -5.09 13.54
N CYS A 29 9.43 -3.82 13.62
CA CYS A 29 9.56 -3.02 14.83
C CYS A 29 8.21 -2.34 15.11
N ALA A 30 7.80 -2.34 16.37
CA ALA A 30 6.58 -1.66 16.79
C ALA A 30 6.84 -0.89 18.09
N GLN A 31 6.37 0.35 18.15
CA GLN A 31 6.50 1.19 19.34
C GLN A 31 5.15 1.85 19.67
N TYR A 32 4.69 1.64 20.91
CA TYR A 32 3.48 2.28 21.40
C TYR A 32 3.79 3.57 22.16
N PHE A 33 3.13 4.66 21.75
CA PHE A 33 3.16 5.98 22.36
C PHE A 33 1.85 6.20 23.12
N ARG A 34 1.88 5.97 24.44
CA ARG A 34 0.69 5.99 25.30
C ARG A 34 0.03 7.36 25.36
N ASP A 35 0.84 8.41 25.48
CA ASP A 35 0.43 9.83 25.48
C ASP A 35 -0.35 10.22 24.22
N LYS A 36 0.00 9.62 23.08
CA LYS A 36 -0.59 9.90 21.77
C LYS A 36 -1.63 8.88 21.33
N LYS A 37 -1.90 7.85 22.15
CA LYS A 37 -2.70 6.66 21.78
C LYS A 37 -2.34 6.14 20.38
N ARG A 38 -1.04 6.05 20.07
CA ARG A 38 -0.55 5.75 18.72
C ARG A 38 0.47 4.62 18.75
N ILE A 39 0.39 3.68 17.81
CA ILE A 39 1.44 2.69 17.56
C ILE A 39 2.14 3.04 16.25
N ALA A 40 3.45 3.16 16.27
CA ALA A 40 4.27 3.21 15.06
C ALA A 40 4.73 1.79 14.73
N ILE A 41 4.56 1.37 13.47
CA ILE A 41 4.95 0.06 12.98
C ILE A 41 5.89 0.27 11.80
N GLY A 42 7.06 -0.38 11.84
CA GLY A 42 8.00 -0.49 10.74
C GLY A 42 8.15 -1.94 10.32
N MET A 43 8.14 -2.21 9.02
CA MET A 43 8.50 -3.52 8.46
C MET A 43 9.50 -3.33 7.32
N ALA A 44 10.52 -4.18 7.28
CA ALA A 44 11.55 -4.17 6.24
C ALA A 44 11.89 -5.60 5.81
N ASP A 45 12.21 -5.80 4.54
CA ASP A 45 12.74 -7.06 4.01
C ASP A 45 13.98 -6.83 3.16
N ALA A 46 14.81 -7.86 2.98
CA ALA A 46 15.92 -7.87 2.03
C ALA A 46 15.56 -8.73 0.81
N GLY A 47 14.38 -8.47 0.24
CA GLY A 47 13.84 -9.19 -0.91
C GLY A 47 14.09 -8.50 -2.24
N ILE A 48 13.35 -8.90 -3.27
CA ILE A 48 13.52 -8.39 -4.65
C ILE A 48 13.13 -6.93 -4.83
N GLY A 49 12.39 -6.35 -3.87
CA GLY A 49 11.83 -5.00 -3.94
C GLY A 49 10.60 -4.88 -4.85
N ILE A 50 9.85 -3.79 -4.67
CA ILE A 50 8.61 -3.49 -5.40
C ILE A 50 8.84 -3.36 -6.91
N PRO A 51 9.86 -2.63 -7.40
CA PRO A 51 10.08 -2.53 -8.85
C PRO A 51 10.20 -3.90 -9.52
N SER A 52 11.03 -4.79 -8.98
CA SER A 52 11.20 -6.15 -9.50
C SER A 52 9.92 -6.98 -9.36
N ALA A 53 9.23 -6.87 -8.22
CA ALA A 53 8.00 -7.61 -7.98
C ALA A 53 6.89 -7.24 -8.97
N ILE A 54 6.69 -5.94 -9.23
CA ILE A 54 5.67 -5.40 -10.15
C ILE A 54 6.02 -5.70 -11.61
N ARG A 55 7.31 -5.68 -11.97
CA ARG A 55 7.79 -5.93 -13.34
C ARG A 55 7.33 -7.28 -13.89
N ARG A 56 7.07 -8.26 -13.02
CA ARG A 56 6.57 -9.60 -13.40
C ARG A 56 5.25 -9.57 -14.17
N SER A 57 4.39 -8.58 -13.89
CA SER A 57 3.03 -8.51 -14.45
C SER A 57 2.67 -7.17 -15.07
N HIS A 58 3.47 -6.12 -14.84
CA HIS A 58 3.17 -4.77 -15.30
C HIS A 58 4.42 -4.07 -15.85
N THR A 59 4.23 -3.33 -16.94
CA THR A 59 5.23 -2.42 -17.49
C THR A 59 5.18 -1.08 -16.77
N PHE A 60 6.33 -0.43 -16.63
CA PHE A 60 6.48 0.90 -16.06
C PHE A 60 7.81 1.50 -16.51
N THR A 61 7.93 2.82 -16.46
CA THR A 61 9.09 3.58 -16.97
C THR A 61 10.01 4.09 -15.87
N SER A 62 9.52 4.12 -14.62
CA SER A 62 10.30 4.57 -13.45
C SER A 62 9.95 3.80 -12.18
N GLU A 63 10.86 3.77 -11.21
CA GLU A 63 10.60 3.16 -9.90
C GLU A 63 9.46 3.87 -9.14
N ALA A 64 9.31 5.19 -9.32
CA ALA A 64 8.17 5.95 -8.81
C ALA A 64 6.84 5.44 -9.40
N GLU A 65 6.82 5.12 -10.69
CA GLU A 65 5.65 4.51 -11.34
C GLU A 65 5.39 3.09 -10.79
N ALA A 66 6.42 2.31 -10.48
CA ALA A 66 6.26 1.01 -9.84
C ALA A 66 5.61 1.12 -8.45
N LEU A 67 6.06 2.09 -7.62
CA LEU A 67 5.43 2.36 -6.32
C LEU A 67 3.99 2.84 -6.48
N LYS A 68 3.72 3.73 -7.46
CA LYS A 68 2.36 4.16 -7.80
C LYS A 68 1.48 2.94 -8.09
N LEU A 69 1.93 2.05 -8.96
CA LEU A 69 1.22 0.83 -9.33
C LEU A 69 0.94 -0.04 -8.10
N ALA A 70 1.94 -0.29 -7.26
CA ALA A 70 1.80 -1.10 -6.05
C ALA A 70 0.82 -0.52 -5.01
N LEU A 71 0.68 0.81 -4.97
CA LEU A 71 -0.26 1.53 -4.07
C LEU A 71 -1.67 1.70 -4.68
N THR A 72 -1.87 1.29 -5.94
CA THR A 72 -3.14 1.41 -6.65
C THR A 72 -3.99 0.15 -6.43
N PRO A 73 -5.31 0.29 -6.14
CA PRO A 73 -6.15 -0.87 -5.87
C PRO A 73 -6.22 -1.83 -7.07
N GLY A 74 -6.09 -3.12 -6.80
CA GLY A 74 -6.27 -4.17 -7.80
C GLY A 74 -5.02 -4.53 -8.58
N ILE A 75 -3.85 -4.01 -8.18
CA ILE A 75 -2.57 -4.24 -8.87
C ILE A 75 -1.67 -5.10 -8.01
N SER A 76 -1.15 -6.17 -8.59
CA SER A 76 -0.24 -7.11 -7.92
C SER A 76 0.86 -7.56 -8.89
N GLY A 77 2.06 -7.82 -8.38
CA GLY A 77 3.12 -8.43 -9.17
C GLY A 77 2.83 -9.88 -9.57
N ALA A 78 1.91 -10.55 -8.88
CA ALA A 78 1.60 -11.97 -9.09
C ALA A 78 0.73 -12.25 -10.32
N THR A 79 -0.02 -11.26 -10.82
CA THR A 79 -0.89 -11.45 -11.99
C THR A 79 -1.15 -10.13 -12.72
N PRO A 80 -1.20 -10.14 -14.07
CA PRO A 80 -1.60 -8.95 -14.83
C PRO A 80 -3.10 -8.64 -14.71
N LYS A 81 -3.91 -9.56 -14.15
CA LYS A 81 -5.36 -9.41 -14.03
C LYS A 81 -5.71 -8.39 -12.95
N ILE A 82 -6.41 -7.31 -13.35
CA ILE A 82 -6.87 -6.27 -12.41
C ILE A 82 -7.89 -6.85 -11.40
N GLY A 83 -7.58 -6.69 -10.12
CA GLY A 83 -8.33 -7.26 -8.99
C GLY A 83 -7.89 -8.67 -8.60
N GLY A 84 -6.86 -9.21 -9.25
CA GLY A 84 -6.23 -10.50 -8.96
C GLY A 84 -7.18 -11.70 -8.89
N ASN A 85 -6.84 -12.63 -7.99
CA ASN A 85 -7.59 -13.80 -7.54
C ASN A 85 -7.88 -13.69 -6.03
N ASP A 86 -8.70 -14.58 -5.46
CA ASP A 86 -9.23 -14.48 -4.08
C ASP A 86 -8.15 -14.31 -2.99
N THR A 87 -6.89 -14.69 -3.28
CA THR A 87 -5.74 -14.58 -2.36
C THR A 87 -4.81 -13.40 -2.65
N ASN A 88 -4.65 -12.96 -3.91
CA ASN A 88 -3.65 -11.95 -4.32
C ASN A 88 -4.27 -10.78 -5.12
N ALA A 89 -5.35 -10.20 -4.60
CA ALA A 89 -6.13 -9.17 -5.26
C ALA A 89 -5.45 -7.79 -5.42
N GLY A 90 -4.21 -7.60 -4.93
CA GLY A 90 -3.51 -6.31 -5.00
C GLY A 90 -4.20 -5.22 -4.16
N ALA A 91 -4.66 -5.58 -2.97
CA ALA A 91 -5.44 -4.71 -2.09
C ALA A 91 -4.65 -4.21 -0.87
N GLY A 92 -3.72 -5.00 -0.32
CA GLY A 92 -3.11 -4.74 0.99
C GLY A 92 -2.48 -3.36 1.13
N LEU A 93 -1.58 -2.97 0.23
CA LEU A 93 -0.92 -1.65 0.29
C LEU A 93 -1.89 -0.48 0.07
N PHE A 94 -2.93 -0.66 -0.77
CA PHE A 94 -3.99 0.34 -0.91
C PHE A 94 -4.75 0.54 0.41
N PHE A 95 -5.10 -0.55 1.09
CA PHE A 95 -5.81 -0.50 2.37
C PHE A 95 -4.94 0.15 3.46
N ILE A 96 -3.68 -0.26 3.58
CA ILE A 96 -2.75 0.29 4.57
C ILE A 96 -2.58 1.80 4.37
N ARG A 97 -2.36 2.26 3.13
CA ARG A 97 -2.29 3.69 2.80
C ARG A 97 -3.59 4.42 3.14
N SER A 98 -4.74 3.81 2.83
CA SER A 98 -6.05 4.40 3.08
C SER A 98 -6.37 4.53 4.57
N ILE A 99 -6.00 3.54 5.39
CA ILE A 99 -6.11 3.60 6.84
C ILE A 99 -5.27 4.77 7.37
N ALA A 100 -3.99 4.85 6.96
CA ALA A 100 -3.13 5.96 7.38
C ALA A 100 -3.71 7.32 6.97
N LYS A 101 -4.26 7.43 5.75
CA LYS A 101 -4.88 8.66 5.26
C LYS A 101 -6.06 9.11 6.14
N VAL A 102 -7.04 8.23 6.34
CA VAL A 102 -8.27 8.60 7.06
C VAL A 102 -7.97 8.96 8.50
N SER A 103 -7.00 8.28 9.12
CA SER A 103 -6.58 8.59 10.48
C SER A 103 -5.60 9.77 10.59
N GLY A 104 -5.27 10.47 9.48
CA GLY A 104 -4.29 11.57 9.50
C GLY A 104 -2.88 11.14 9.90
N ASN A 105 -2.58 9.86 9.72
CA ASN A 105 -1.41 9.19 10.23
C ASN A 105 -0.25 9.18 9.22
N PHE A 106 0.93 8.90 9.74
CA PHE A 106 2.12 8.72 8.91
C PHE A 106 2.02 7.44 8.09
N PHE A 107 2.41 7.52 6.81
CA PHE A 107 2.69 6.36 5.97
C PHE A 107 3.86 6.67 5.05
N VAL A 108 4.83 5.74 4.98
CA VAL A 108 5.96 5.81 4.08
C VAL A 108 6.28 4.43 3.53
N ILE A 109 6.70 4.38 2.28
CA ILE A 109 7.21 3.17 1.63
C ILE A 109 8.47 3.50 0.85
N TYR A 110 9.48 2.66 0.99
CA TYR A 110 10.79 2.78 0.36
C TYR A 110 11.18 1.46 -0.28
N SER A 111 11.55 1.47 -1.57
CA SER A 111 12.03 0.29 -2.29
C SER A 111 12.82 0.68 -3.53
N GLY A 112 13.88 -0.04 -3.85
CA GLY A 112 14.82 0.38 -4.89
C GLY A 112 15.54 1.66 -4.47
N GLY A 113 15.50 2.69 -5.30
CA GLY A 113 16.00 4.04 -5.01
C GLY A 113 14.88 5.08 -4.85
N THR A 114 13.64 4.65 -4.60
CA THR A 114 12.48 5.57 -4.53
C THR A 114 11.69 5.42 -3.24
N GLN A 115 11.26 6.54 -2.68
CA GLN A 115 10.38 6.63 -1.52
C GLN A 115 9.09 7.39 -1.84
N TYR A 116 7.95 6.84 -1.44
CA TYR A 116 6.67 7.55 -1.37
C TYR A 116 6.30 7.80 0.10
N LYS A 117 5.94 9.04 0.43
CA LYS A 117 5.47 9.44 1.75
C LYS A 117 4.10 10.11 1.63
N LEU A 118 3.13 9.63 2.38
CA LEU A 118 1.84 10.29 2.54
C LEU A 118 2.01 11.47 3.51
N LEU A 119 1.49 12.65 3.13
CA LEU A 119 1.46 13.79 4.04
C LEU A 119 0.29 13.65 5.02
N ARG A 120 0.50 14.01 6.29
CA ARG A 120 -0.53 13.86 7.34
C ARG A 120 -1.75 14.76 7.10
N ARG A 121 -1.51 15.98 6.60
CA ARG A 121 -2.59 16.91 6.21
C ARG A 121 -3.05 16.55 4.80
N GLN A 122 -4.34 16.25 4.68
CA GLN A 122 -5.01 15.96 3.43
C GLN A 122 -6.13 16.99 3.24
N ASP A 123 -6.32 17.47 2.01
CA ASP A 123 -7.38 18.44 1.71
C ASP A 123 -8.77 17.81 1.88
N ASN A 124 -8.89 16.53 1.50
CA ASN A 124 -10.12 15.74 1.64
C ASN A 124 -9.81 14.40 2.34
N PRO A 125 -9.77 14.35 3.70
CA PRO A 125 -9.39 13.15 4.44
C PRO A 125 -10.40 12.00 4.26
N ASN A 126 -11.66 12.33 3.99
CA ASN A 126 -12.75 11.35 3.85
C ASN A 126 -12.90 10.75 2.45
N PHE A 127 -12.30 11.35 1.43
CA PHE A 127 -12.36 10.88 0.05
C PHE A 127 -11.11 10.07 -0.26
N LEU A 128 -11.22 8.82 -0.73
CA LEU A 128 -10.03 8.00 -1.04
C LEU A 128 -9.72 8.04 -2.54
N PHE A 129 -8.53 8.51 -2.91
CA PHE A 129 -8.10 8.45 -4.31
C PHE A 129 -7.52 7.07 -4.63
N THR A 130 -7.95 6.53 -5.76
CA THR A 130 -7.40 5.28 -6.31
C THR A 130 -5.99 5.50 -6.84
N ASP A 131 -5.73 6.66 -7.44
CA ASP A 131 -4.39 7.09 -7.82
C ASP A 131 -3.70 7.71 -6.59
N PRO A 132 -2.63 7.09 -6.05
CA PRO A 132 -1.94 7.58 -4.86
C PRO A 132 -1.25 8.94 -5.07
N LEU A 133 -1.05 9.37 -6.33
CA LEU A 133 -0.44 10.66 -6.64
C LEU A 133 -1.45 11.82 -6.57
N MET A 134 -2.75 11.52 -6.48
CA MET A 134 -3.79 12.53 -6.24
C MET A 134 -3.96 12.86 -4.75
N GLU A 135 -3.31 12.08 -3.87
CA GLU A 135 -3.24 12.38 -2.45
C GLU A 135 -2.20 13.48 -2.17
N SER A 136 -2.32 14.19 -1.04
CA SER A 136 -1.22 15.05 -0.59
C SER A 136 -0.04 14.14 -0.20
N HIS A 137 1.03 14.16 -1.01
CA HIS A 137 2.15 13.21 -0.90
C HIS A 137 3.49 13.86 -1.24
N ARG A 138 4.59 13.15 -0.93
CA ARG A 138 5.95 13.48 -1.39
C ARG A 138 6.60 12.22 -1.97
N VAL A 139 7.16 12.33 -3.16
CA VAL A 139 8.04 11.32 -3.76
C VAL A 139 9.47 11.83 -3.70
N VAL A 140 10.40 10.95 -3.34
CA VAL A 140 11.84 11.21 -3.40
C VAL A 140 12.47 10.10 -4.21
N ASN A 141 13.17 10.47 -5.29
CA ASN A 141 13.91 9.57 -6.16
C ASN A 141 15.41 9.65 -5.83
N ASP A 142 16.21 8.83 -6.52
CA ASP A 142 17.68 8.84 -6.46
C ASP A 142 18.25 8.62 -5.05
N LEU A 143 17.51 7.89 -4.21
CA LEU A 143 17.98 7.43 -2.91
C LEU A 143 18.97 6.25 -3.06
N PRO A 144 19.81 5.97 -2.06
CA PRO A 144 20.76 4.85 -2.10
C PRO A 144 20.05 3.51 -2.33
N LYS A 145 20.23 2.93 -3.52
CA LYS A 145 19.48 1.74 -3.94
C LYS A 145 19.53 0.62 -2.90
N TRP A 146 18.36 0.12 -2.56
CA TRP A 146 18.20 -1.01 -1.66
C TRP A 146 17.36 -2.11 -2.31
N GLN A 147 17.91 -3.32 -2.29
CA GLN A 147 17.25 -4.54 -2.72
C GLN A 147 16.36 -5.05 -1.58
N GLY A 148 15.18 -4.45 -1.47
CA GLY A 148 14.22 -4.73 -0.42
C GLY A 148 13.05 -3.75 -0.43
N THR A 149 12.18 -3.86 0.57
CA THR A 149 11.08 -2.92 0.80
C THR A 149 11.02 -2.58 2.28
N ALA A 150 10.87 -1.29 2.62
CA ALA A 150 10.59 -0.81 3.97
C ALA A 150 9.29 -0.02 3.94
N ILE A 151 8.45 -0.28 4.94
CA ILE A 151 7.20 0.43 5.15
C ILE A 151 7.16 0.90 6.60
N GLY A 152 6.76 2.15 6.79
CA GLY A 152 6.46 2.72 8.11
C GLY A 152 5.05 3.27 8.14
N ILE A 153 4.30 2.96 9.19
CA ILE A 153 2.92 3.43 9.38
C ILE A 153 2.62 3.73 10.84
N ASP A 154 1.88 4.80 11.07
CA ASP A 154 1.24 5.07 12.37
C ASP A 154 -0.20 4.58 12.39
N ILE A 155 -0.62 4.04 13.52
CA ILE A 155 -2.01 3.63 13.76
C ILE A 155 -2.48 4.27 15.07
N THR A 156 -3.61 4.96 15.01
CA THR A 156 -4.30 5.47 16.20
C THR A 156 -5.07 4.32 16.84
N VAL A 157 -4.93 4.19 18.15
CA VAL A 157 -5.63 3.20 18.97
C VAL A 157 -6.95 3.84 19.39
N ASP A 158 -8.00 3.65 18.59
CA ASP A 158 -9.35 4.18 18.82
C ASP A 158 -10.44 3.07 18.75
N ASP A 159 -11.68 3.41 19.07
CA ASP A 159 -12.78 2.46 19.29
C ASP A 159 -13.10 1.55 18.09
N LYS A 160 -13.31 0.26 18.38
CA LYS A 160 -13.42 -0.84 17.38
C LYS A 160 -14.52 -0.67 16.35
N VAL A 161 -15.60 0.04 16.69
CA VAL A 161 -16.76 0.26 15.81
C VAL A 161 -16.37 1.14 14.62
N GLU A 162 -15.52 2.14 14.83
CA GLU A 162 -15.07 3.05 13.77
C GLU A 162 -14.16 2.35 12.75
N PHE A 163 -13.36 1.38 13.20
CA PHE A 163 -12.47 0.65 12.30
C PHE A 163 -13.23 -0.25 11.31
N ALA A 164 -14.31 -0.90 11.73
CA ALA A 164 -15.12 -1.72 10.83
C ALA A 164 -15.76 -0.87 9.72
N ALA A 165 -16.34 0.28 10.10
CA ALA A 165 -16.90 1.24 9.16
C ALA A 165 -15.84 1.83 8.22
N LEU A 166 -14.63 2.10 8.73
CA LEU A 166 -13.50 2.53 7.92
C LEU A 166 -13.14 1.46 6.87
N LEU A 167 -13.00 0.20 7.25
CA LEU A 167 -12.70 -0.88 6.31
C LEU A 167 -13.78 -1.04 5.24
N GLU A 168 -15.05 -0.89 5.60
CA GLU A 168 -16.16 -0.93 4.64
C GLU A 168 -16.07 0.22 3.62
N ARG A 169 -15.78 1.43 4.08
CA ARG A 169 -15.53 2.59 3.19
C ARG A 169 -14.36 2.33 2.25
N ILE A 170 -13.24 1.80 2.75
CA ILE A 170 -12.07 1.46 1.94
C ILE A 170 -12.42 0.37 0.91
N ARG A 171 -13.19 -0.66 1.29
CA ARG A 171 -13.66 -1.71 0.36
C ARG A 171 -14.51 -1.12 -0.76
N ASN A 172 -15.43 -0.20 -0.46
CA ASN A 172 -16.25 0.47 -1.46
C ASN A 172 -15.38 1.27 -2.46
N SER A 173 -14.42 2.05 -1.97
CA SER A 173 -13.47 2.77 -2.83
C SER A 173 -12.60 1.84 -3.66
N TYR A 174 -12.13 0.72 -3.08
CA TYR A 174 -11.40 -0.32 -3.80
C TYR A 174 -12.23 -0.89 -4.96
N SER A 175 -13.48 -1.32 -4.70
CA SER A 175 -14.36 -1.89 -5.71
C SER A 175 -14.67 -0.91 -6.84
N ILE A 176 -14.87 0.38 -6.53
CA ILE A 176 -15.04 1.43 -7.54
C ILE A 176 -13.77 1.58 -8.38
N GLY A 177 -12.60 1.65 -7.75
CA GLY A 177 -11.32 1.79 -8.45
C GLY A 177 -11.00 0.63 -9.39
N VAL A 178 -11.23 -0.61 -8.92
CA VAL A 178 -11.07 -1.81 -9.74
C VAL A 178 -12.01 -1.80 -10.95
N LYS A 179 -13.29 -1.42 -10.77
CA LYS A 179 -14.28 -1.33 -11.86
C LYS A 179 -13.90 -0.25 -12.89
N ALA A 180 -13.52 0.94 -12.44
CA ALA A 180 -13.11 2.04 -13.31
C ALA A 180 -11.91 1.63 -14.17
N ARG A 181 -10.90 1.01 -13.54
CA ARG A 181 -9.70 0.57 -14.27
C ARG A 181 -9.96 -0.59 -15.23
N ARG A 182 -10.83 -1.54 -14.90
CA ARG A 182 -11.26 -2.57 -15.86
C ARG A 182 -11.92 -1.92 -17.09
N LYS A 183 -12.78 -0.92 -16.91
CA LYS A 183 -13.40 -0.18 -18.01
C LYS A 183 -12.35 0.50 -18.89
N ASP A 184 -11.35 1.15 -18.29
CA ASP A 184 -10.27 1.81 -19.04
C ASP A 184 -9.38 0.81 -19.79
N TYR A 185 -9.11 -0.35 -19.20
CA TYR A 185 -8.38 -1.44 -19.86
C TYR A 185 -9.14 -1.95 -21.10
N TYR A 186 -10.42 -2.28 -20.97
CA TYR A 186 -11.22 -2.74 -22.11
C TYR A 186 -11.41 -1.67 -23.20
N LYS A 187 -11.41 -0.38 -22.84
CA LYS A 187 -11.39 0.71 -23.84
C LYS A 187 -10.08 0.76 -24.62
N LYS A 188 -8.94 0.57 -23.95
CA LYS A 188 -7.61 0.55 -24.58
C LYS A 188 -7.40 -0.66 -25.50
N VAL A 189 -7.97 -1.82 -25.14
CA VAL A 189 -7.88 -3.05 -25.95
C VAL A 189 -8.80 -2.99 -27.19
N ARG A 190 -9.79 -2.10 -27.23
CA ARG A 190 -10.78 -2.00 -28.34
C ARG A 190 -10.32 -1.22 -29.58
N PHE A 191 -9.05 -0.92 -29.74
CA PHE A 191 -8.54 -0.27 -30.95
C PHE A 191 -7.22 -0.89 -31.40
N THR A 192 -7.33 -1.94 -32.22
CA THR A 192 -6.44 -2.26 -33.34
C THR A 192 -7.24 -3.07 -34.34
#